data_AF-A0A368CQ05-F1
#
_entry.id   AF-A0A368CQ05-F1
#
_cell.length_a   1.000
_cell.length_b   1.000
_cell.length_c   1.000
_cell.angle_alpha   90.00
_cell.angle_beta   90.00
_cell.angle_gamma   90.00
#
_symmetry.space_group_name_H-M   'P 1'
#
loop_
_entity.id
_entity.type
_entity.pdbx_description
1 polymer ?
#
loop_
_entity_poly.entity_id
_entity_poly.type
_entity_poly.pdbx_seq_one_letter_code
_entity_poly.pdbx_strand_id
1 'polypeptide(L)'
;MSDLALTQFLNIVVQDHSIATGLKSCTTHQEIVQYAASKGFSFSLENWNRQVQSDFSCLSTSDQEKIAAIDPKHWSWAFRQVAQLRAMLMSGA
;
A
#
# COMPACT_ATOMS: atom_id res chain seq x y z
N MET A 1 9.33 -16.40 -0.13
CA MET A 1 10.18 -15.60 0.77
C MET A 1 9.54 -14.24 0.91
N SER A 2 8.84 -13.99 2.00
CA SER A 2 8.32 -12.66 2.33
C SER A 2 9.49 -11.72 2.56
N ASP A 3 9.47 -10.56 1.92
CA ASP A 3 10.50 -9.54 2.11
C ASP A 3 10.31 -8.90 3.48
N LEU A 4 11.30 -9.03 4.36
CA LEU A 4 11.27 -8.52 5.73
C LEU A 4 11.08 -7.00 5.73
N ALA A 5 11.73 -6.28 4.81
CA ALA A 5 11.64 -4.83 4.73
C ALA A 5 10.23 -4.38 4.32
N LEU A 6 9.61 -5.08 3.36
CA LEU A 6 8.22 -4.84 2.97
C LEU A 6 7.25 -5.08 4.14
N THR A 7 7.43 -6.18 4.86
CA THR A 7 6.56 -6.52 6.00
C THR A 7 6.70 -5.50 7.13
N GLN A 8 7.93 -5.09 7.44
CA GLN A 8 8.19 -4.03 8.42
C GLN A 8 7.62 -2.68 7.98
N PHE A 9 7.72 -2.34 6.69
CA PHE A 9 7.12 -1.13 6.14
C PHE A 9 5.60 -1.12 6.32
N LEU A 10 4.91 -2.19 5.96
CA LEU A 10 3.45 -2.28 6.15
C LEU A 10 3.04 -2.16 7.62
N ASN A 11 3.81 -2.79 8.53
CA ASN A 11 3.57 -2.67 9.96
C ASN A 11 3.78 -1.25 10.49
N ILE A 12 4.88 -0.59 10.09
CA ILE A 12 5.15 0.77 10.58
C ILE A 12 4.16 1.78 10.01
N VAL A 13 3.65 1.61 8.77
CA VAL A 13 2.65 2.50 8.20
C VAL A 13 1.36 2.50 9.05
N VAL A 14 1.00 1.34 9.62
CA VAL A 14 -0.16 1.22 10.52
C VAL A 14 0.10 1.88 11.89
N GLN A 15 1.34 1.85 12.37
CA GLN A 15 1.73 2.36 13.69
C GLN A 15 2.06 3.86 13.69
N ASP A 16 2.71 4.35 12.64
CA ASP A 16 3.20 5.73 12.50
C ASP A 16 2.35 6.51 11.49
N HIS A 17 1.54 7.43 12.03
CA HIS A 17 0.66 8.28 11.24
C HIS A 17 1.41 9.27 10.34
N SER A 18 2.67 9.62 10.65
CA SER A 18 3.50 10.44 9.78
C SER A 18 3.87 9.68 8.51
N ILE A 19 4.15 8.37 8.64
CA ILE A 19 4.47 7.52 7.50
C ILE A 19 3.23 7.34 6.63
N ALA A 20 2.09 7.04 7.25
CA ALA A 20 0.80 6.97 6.56
C ALA A 20 0.47 8.29 5.82
N THR A 21 0.73 9.44 6.45
CA THR A 21 0.46 10.74 5.82
C THR A 21 1.31 10.97 4.57
N GLY A 22 2.60 10.63 4.59
CA GLY A 22 3.43 10.71 3.37
C GLY A 22 3.05 9.68 2.29
N LEU A 23 2.40 8.58 2.67
CA LEU A 23 1.86 7.63 1.69
C LEU A 23 0.71 8.23 0.86
N LYS A 24 -0.06 9.17 1.43
CA LYS A 24 -1.18 9.83 0.75
C LYS A 24 -0.77 10.63 -0.48
N SER A 25 0.47 11.11 -0.53
CA SER A 25 1.01 11.84 -1.69
C SER A 25 1.55 10.92 -2.78
N CYS A 26 1.63 9.60 -2.54
CA CYS A 26 2.09 8.65 -3.54
C CYS A 26 0.95 8.32 -4.51
N THR A 27 1.19 8.56 -5.78
CA THR A 27 0.27 8.34 -6.91
C THR A 27 0.70 7.19 -7.82
N THR A 28 1.93 6.67 -7.63
CA THR A 28 2.44 5.51 -8.37
C THR A 28 3.05 4.46 -7.44
N HIS A 29 3.09 3.20 -7.89
CA HIS A 29 3.75 2.13 -7.15
C HIS A 29 5.26 2.40 -6.95
N GLN A 30 5.89 3.07 -7.93
CA GLN A 30 7.29 3.47 -7.83
C GLN A 30 7.51 4.52 -6.74
N GLU A 31 6.62 5.51 -6.62
CA GLU A 31 6.68 6.51 -5.55
C GLU A 31 6.55 5.86 -4.17
N ILE A 32 5.69 4.85 -4.00
CA ILE A 32 5.56 4.12 -2.74
C ILE A 32 6.88 3.44 -2.37
N VAL A 33 7.53 2.77 -3.33
CA VAL A 33 8.81 2.08 -3.11
C VAL A 33 9.92 3.09 -2.77
N GLN A 34 10.00 4.20 -3.50
CA GLN A 34 10.97 5.27 -3.23
C GLN A 34 10.73 5.91 -1.87
N TYR A 35 9.47 6.14 -1.51
CA TYR A 35 9.09 6.66 -0.21
C TYR A 35 9.49 5.71 0.92
N ALA A 36 9.21 4.41 0.78
CA ALA A 36 9.63 3.40 1.75
C ALA A 36 11.15 3.37 1.91
N ALA A 37 11.90 3.45 0.80
CA ALA A 37 13.36 3.53 0.83
C ALA A 37 13.86 4.77 1.58
N SER A 38 13.20 5.93 1.40
CA SER A 38 13.51 7.17 2.13
C SER A 38 13.28 7.06 3.65
N LYS A 39 12.45 6.11 4.08
CA LYS A 39 12.18 5.81 5.50
C LYS A 39 13.05 4.68 6.04
N GLY A 40 13.98 4.15 5.25
CA GLY A 40 14.88 3.06 5.64
C GLY A 40 14.39 1.65 5.29
N PHE A 41 13.26 1.51 4.57
CA PHE A 41 12.73 0.22 4.13
C PHE A 41 13.06 -0.01 2.66
N SER A 42 14.05 -0.85 2.37
CA SER A 42 14.48 -1.14 1.01
C SER A 42 13.87 -2.45 0.50
N PHE A 43 12.93 -2.35 -0.44
CA PHE A 43 12.38 -3.48 -1.20
C PHE A 43 12.23 -3.09 -2.68
N SER A 44 12.20 -4.07 -3.58
CA SER A 44 12.06 -3.80 -5.02
C SER A 44 10.60 -3.51 -5.41
N LEU A 45 10.42 -2.81 -6.53
CA LEU A 45 9.10 -2.62 -7.14
C LEU A 45 8.43 -3.95 -7.50
N GLU A 46 9.21 -4.96 -7.90
CA GLU A 46 8.70 -6.31 -8.14
C GLU A 46 8.16 -6.98 -6.88
N ASN A 47 8.82 -6.79 -5.74
CA ASN A 47 8.34 -7.34 -4.45
C ASN A 47 7.04 -6.66 -4.04
N TRP A 48 6.98 -5.32 -4.16
CA TRP A 48 5.76 -4.55 -3.93
C TRP A 48 4.61 -5.02 -4.83
N ASN A 49 4.84 -5.08 -6.14
CA ASN A 49 3.81 -5.48 -7.11
C ASN A 49 3.33 -6.92 -6.88
N ARG A 50 4.23 -7.85 -6.52
CA ARG A 50 3.83 -9.22 -6.15
C ARG A 50 2.91 -9.23 -4.93
N GLN A 51 3.19 -8.43 -3.90
CA GLN A 51 2.32 -8.34 -2.73
C GLN A 51 0.96 -7.75 -3.09
N VAL A 52 0.94 -6.66 -3.87
CA VAL A 52 -0.31 -6.05 -4.37
C VAL A 52 -1.13 -7.05 -5.16
N GLN A 53 -0.51 -7.77 -6.11
CA GLN A 53 -1.20 -8.77 -6.93
C GLN A 53 -1.73 -9.94 -6.10
N SER A 54 -0.93 -10.43 -5.15
CA SER A 54 -1.35 -11.48 -4.21
C SER A 54 -2.59 -11.03 -3.44
N ASP A 55 -2.55 -9.85 -2.84
CA ASP A 55 -3.68 -9.30 -2.07
C ASP A 55 -4.89 -8.99 -2.95
N PHE A 56 -4.68 -8.52 -4.18
CA PHE A 56 -5.75 -8.21 -5.13
C PHE A 56 -6.45 -9.48 -5.61
N SER A 57 -5.71 -10.56 -5.84
CA SER A 57 -6.26 -11.86 -6.25
C SER A 57 -7.15 -12.51 -5.18
N CYS A 58 -6.96 -12.17 -3.91
CA CYS A 58 -7.80 -12.63 -2.80
C CYS A 58 -9.13 -11.86 -2.66
N LEU A 59 -9.32 -10.76 -3.39
CA LEU A 59 -10.53 -9.95 -3.32
C LEU A 59 -11.66 -10.50 -4.17
N SER A 60 -12.90 -10.14 -3.80
CA SER A 60 -14.06 -10.34 -4.66
C SER A 60 -13.95 -9.49 -5.94
N THR A 61 -14.57 -9.92 -7.03
CA THR A 61 -14.62 -9.14 -8.29
C THR A 61 -15.13 -7.72 -8.06
N SER A 62 -16.16 -7.55 -7.22
CA SER A 62 -16.71 -6.22 -6.90
C SER A 62 -15.70 -5.33 -6.19
N ASP A 63 -14.87 -5.86 -5.28
CA ASP A 63 -13.87 -5.06 -4.59
C ASP A 63 -12.66 -4.75 -5.47
N GLN A 64 -12.29 -5.67 -6.37
CA GLN A 64 -11.29 -5.42 -7.41
C GLN A 64 -11.70 -4.26 -8.30
N GLU A 65 -12.94 -4.25 -8.80
CA GLU A 65 -13.50 -3.15 -9.60
C GLU A 65 -13.50 -1.82 -8.84
N LYS A 66 -13.94 -1.83 -7.57
CA LYS A 66 -13.92 -0.62 -6.72
C LYS A 66 -12.52 -0.06 -6.55
N ILE A 67 -11.50 -0.90 -6.42
CA ILE A 67 -10.11 -0.45 -6.26
C ILE A 67 -9.57 0.07 -7.59
N ALA A 68 -9.84 -0.63 -8.70
CA ALA A 68 -9.40 -0.23 -10.03
C ALA A 68 -10.04 1.09 -10.50
N ALA A 69 -11.25 1.41 -10.04
CA ALA A 69 -11.94 2.66 -10.34
C ALA A 69 -11.40 3.89 -9.58
N ILE A 70 -10.52 3.72 -8.59
CA ILE A 70 -9.98 4.84 -7.82
C ILE A 70 -8.90 5.56 -8.64
N ASP A 71 -9.07 6.87 -8.79
CA ASP A 71 -8.04 7.74 -9.38
C ASP A 71 -6.73 7.60 -8.59
N PRO A 72 -5.59 7.29 -9.23
CA PRO A 72 -4.28 7.26 -8.59
C PRO A 72 -3.90 8.54 -7.85
N LYS A 73 -4.50 9.68 -8.20
CA LYS A 73 -4.31 10.97 -7.51
C LYS A 73 -5.13 11.10 -6.24
N HIS A 74 -6.09 10.21 -6.00
CA HIS A 74 -6.87 10.22 -4.77
C HIS A 74 -6.00 9.75 -3.60
N TRP A 75 -5.99 10.49 -2.49
CA TRP A 75 -5.13 10.21 -1.32
C TRP A 75 -5.26 8.78 -0.76
N SER A 76 -6.43 8.15 -0.95
CA SER A 76 -6.70 6.79 -0.47
C SER A 76 -6.18 5.71 -1.42
N TRP A 77 -5.72 6.06 -2.62
CA TRP A 77 -5.30 5.11 -3.65
C TRP A 77 -4.16 4.22 -3.14
N ALA A 78 -3.11 4.81 -2.55
CA ALA A 78 -1.98 4.06 -2.01
C ALA A 78 -2.38 3.07 -0.90
N PHE A 79 -3.36 3.45 -0.08
CA PHE A 79 -3.90 2.60 0.98
C PHE A 79 -4.72 1.43 0.45
N ARG A 80 -5.24 1.53 -0.77
CA ARG A 80 -6.07 0.48 -1.36
C ARG A 80 -5.30 -0.67 -1.98
N GLN A 81 -3.98 -0.53 -2.11
CA GLN A 81 -3.14 -1.49 -2.83
C GLN A 81 -2.98 -2.83 -2.09
N VAL A 82 -2.94 -2.80 -0.75
CA VAL A 82 -2.73 -4.00 0.08
C VAL A 82 -3.75 -4.06 1.21
N ALA A 83 -4.10 -5.27 1.64
CA ALA A 83 -5.18 -5.52 2.60
C ALA A 83 -4.93 -4.84 3.94
N GLN A 84 -3.68 -4.85 4.41
CA GLN A 84 -3.29 -4.24 5.69
C GLN A 84 -3.52 -2.72 5.71
N LEU A 85 -3.21 -2.03 4.60
CA LEU A 85 -3.46 -0.59 4.48
C LEU A 85 -4.93 -0.29 4.22
N ARG A 86 -5.65 -1.16 3.51
CA ARG A 86 -7.11 -1.04 3.33
C ARG A 86 -7.84 -1.09 4.66
N ALA A 87 -7.40 -1.94 5.59
CA ALA A 87 -7.99 -2.02 6.93
C ALA A 87 -7.95 -0.66 7.65
N MET A 88 -6.90 0.13 7.46
CA MET A 88 -6.79 1.48 8.04
C MET A 88 -7.89 2.44 7.54
N LEU A 89 -8.39 2.25 6.31
CA LEU A 89 -9.49 3.06 5.77
C LEU A 89 -10.84 2.67 6.38
N MET A 90 -11.01 1.41 6.80
CA MET A 90 -12.28 0.89 7.33
C MET A 90 -12.43 1.10 8.83
N SER A 91 -11.35 1.34 9.58
CA SER A 91 -11.41 1.68 11.01
C SER A 91 -11.77 3.14 11.31
N GLY A 92 -12.17 3.91 10.29
CA GLY A 92 -12.54 5.33 10.40
C GLY A 92 -14.04 5.62 10.24
N ALA A 93 -14.91 4.69 10.64
CA ALA A 93 -16.37 4.88 10.68
C ALA A 93 -16.89 4.73 12.11
#